data_AF-A0A967LV16-F1
#
_entry.id   AF-A0A967LV16-F1
#
_cell.length_a   1.000
_cell.length_b   1.000
_cell.length_c   1.000
_cell.angle_alpha   90.00
_cell.angle_beta   90.00
_cell.angle_gamma   90.00
#
_symmetry.space_group_name_H-M   'P 1'
#
loop_
_entity.id
_entity.type
_entity.pdbx_description
1 polymer ?
#
loop_
_entity_poly.entity_id
_entity_poly.type
_entity_poly.pdbx_seq_one_letter_code
_entity_poly.pdbx_strand_id
1 'polypeptide(L)'
;GSLGAMKEGARDRYFQDDIEEDAKLVPEGIEGRVPYKGPLSSSVFQLIGGLRAGMGYVGCGSLDELRQKAKFIRITSAGLKESHVHDVIITKEAPNYQIDWK
;
A
#
# COMPACT_ATOMS: atom_id res chain seq x y z
N GLY A 1 9.21 -10.39 7.81
CA GLY A 1 10.12 -10.98 8.79
C GLY A 1 9.80 -10.40 10.13
N SER A 2 8.54 -10.53 10.55
CA SER A 2 8.25 -10.34 11.96
C SER A 2 8.68 -11.59 12.71
N LEU A 3 8.85 -11.48 14.03
CA LEU A 3 9.24 -12.61 14.86
C LEU A 3 8.27 -13.79 14.72
N GLY A 4 6.95 -13.55 14.72
CA GLY A 4 5.95 -14.59 14.55
C GLY A 4 6.06 -15.29 13.20
N ALA A 5 6.13 -14.52 12.10
CA ALA A 5 6.25 -15.09 10.75
C ALA A 5 7.57 -15.88 10.58
N MET A 6 8.67 -15.39 11.15
CA MET A 6 9.98 -16.07 11.09
C MET A 6 10.00 -17.35 11.93
N LYS A 7 9.32 -17.38 13.08
CA LYS A 7 9.14 -18.62 13.86
C LYS A 7 8.39 -19.70 13.08
N GLU A 8 7.42 -19.30 12.26
CA GLU A 8 6.62 -20.20 11.42
C GLU A 8 7.27 -20.59 10.08
N GLY A 9 8.55 -20.25 9.87
CA GLY A 9 9.32 -20.73 8.73
C GLY A 9 9.68 -19.68 7.68
N ALA A 10 9.42 -18.39 7.93
CA ALA A 10 9.83 -17.33 7.02
C ALA A 10 11.31 -16.89 7.18
N ARG A 11 12.18 -17.69 7.83
CA ARG A 11 13.58 -17.33 8.14
C ARG A 11 14.46 -17.24 6.90
N ASP A 12 14.28 -18.15 5.94
CA ASP A 12 15.04 -18.26 4.67
C ASP A 12 15.01 -16.96 3.88
N ARG A 13 13.83 -16.36 3.82
CA ARG A 13 13.61 -15.08 3.14
C ARG A 13 14.48 -13.94 3.69
N TYR A 14 14.96 -14.07 4.93
CA TYR A 14 15.81 -13.10 5.61
C TYR A 14 17.22 -13.62 5.88
N PHE A 15 17.61 -14.73 5.24
CA PHE A 15 18.93 -15.35 5.39
C PHE A 15 19.27 -15.72 6.85
N GLN A 16 18.26 -16.13 7.61
CA GLN A 16 18.37 -16.47 9.04
C GLN A 16 18.01 -17.94 9.32
N ASP A 17 18.15 -18.82 8.34
CA ASP A 17 17.82 -20.25 8.48
C ASP A 17 18.73 -20.99 9.46
N ASP A 18 20.02 -20.62 9.50
CA ASP A 18 21.01 -21.22 10.40
C ASP A 18 20.84 -20.76 11.87
N ILE A 19 19.91 -19.83 12.13
CA ILE A 19 19.60 -19.37 13.49
C ILE A 19 18.56 -20.30 14.11
N GLU A 20 19.04 -21.26 14.89
CA GLU A 20 18.18 -22.19 15.62
C GLU A 20 17.46 -21.53 16.80
N GLU A 21 18.14 -20.62 17.51
CA GLU A 21 17.59 -19.92 18.68
C GLU A 21 16.72 -18.73 18.26
N ASP A 22 15.41 -18.83 18.49
CA ASP A 22 14.44 -17.75 18.24
C ASP A 22 14.85 -16.38 18.83
N ALA A 23 15.53 -16.38 19.97
CA ALA A 23 15.97 -15.15 20.65
C ALA A 23 17.08 -14.40 19.88
N LYS A 24 17.75 -15.07 18.94
CA LYS A 24 18.81 -14.50 18.10
C LYS A 24 18.29 -14.02 16.75
N LEU A 25 17.00 -14.21 16.44
CA LEU A 25 16.40 -13.71 15.21
C LEU A 25 16.37 -12.17 15.22
N VAL A 26 16.77 -11.58 14.10
CA VAL A 26 16.71 -10.13 13.85
C VAL A 26 15.53 -9.87 12.92
N PRO A 27 14.38 -9.41 13.44
CA PRO A 27 13.20 -9.18 12.62
C PRO A 27 13.32 -7.87 11.82
N GLU A 28 13.00 -7.94 10.53
CA GLU A 28 12.89 -6.78 9.63
C GLU A 28 11.44 -6.33 9.40
N GLY A 29 10.49 -6.98 10.07
CA GLY A 29 9.07 -6.65 9.99
C GLY A 29 8.43 -6.49 11.36
N ILE A 30 7.35 -5.73 11.40
CA ILE A 30 6.50 -5.57 12.58
C ILE A 30 5.24 -6.41 12.46
N GLU A 31 4.55 -6.61 13.57
CA GLU A 31 3.23 -7.24 13.61
C GLU A 31 2.19 -6.17 13.90
N GLY A 32 1.09 -6.24 13.16
CA GLY A 32 0.01 -5.28 13.27
C GLY A 32 -1.29 -5.91 12.79
N ARG A 33 -2.40 -5.27 13.15
CA ARG A 33 -3.73 -5.65 12.70
C ARG A 33 -4.29 -4.57 11.79
N VAL A 34 -5.07 -4.99 10.81
CA VAL A 34 -5.80 -4.09 9.91
C VAL A 34 -7.31 -4.33 10.02
N PRO A 35 -8.15 -3.32 9.77
CA PRO A 35 -9.60 -3.50 9.76
C PRO A 35 -10.04 -4.51 8.70
N TYR A 36 -11.15 -5.21 8.97
CA TYR A 36 -11.79 -6.07 7.98
C TYR A 36 -12.34 -5.23 6.82
N LYS A 37 -11.92 -5.56 5.59
CA LYS A 37 -12.23 -4.78 4.37
C LYS A 37 -13.38 -5.35 3.54
N GLY A 38 -14.09 -6.37 4.04
CA GLY A 38 -15.12 -7.06 3.27
C GLY A 38 -14.54 -8.03 2.23
N PRO A 39 -15.35 -8.41 1.23
CA PRO A 39 -14.91 -9.30 0.15
C PRO A 39 -13.76 -8.70 -0.67
N LEU A 40 -12.82 -9.56 -1.09
CA LEU A 40 -11.68 -9.15 -1.93
C LEU A 40 -12.12 -8.44 -3.21
N SER A 41 -13.21 -8.89 -3.82
CA SER A 41 -13.76 -8.31 -5.06
C SER A 41 -14.05 -6.82 -4.94
N SER A 42 -14.50 -6.35 -3.77
CA SER A 42 -14.79 -4.94 -3.52
C SER A 42 -13.51 -4.09 -3.56
N SER A 43 -12.41 -4.59 -2.98
CA SER A 43 -11.11 -3.90 -3.00
C SER A 43 -10.51 -3.88 -4.40
N VAL A 44 -10.56 -5.01 -5.12
CA VAL A 44 -10.07 -5.11 -6.51
C VAL A 44 -10.83 -4.16 -7.43
N PHE A 45 -12.15 -4.06 -7.28
CA PHE A 45 -12.97 -3.14 -8.06
C PHE A 45 -12.53 -1.67 -7.88
N GLN A 46 -12.30 -1.22 -6.64
CA GLN A 46 -11.84 0.14 -6.36
C GLN A 46 -10.43 0.41 -6.92
N LEU A 47 -9.50 -0.55 -6.77
CA LEU A 47 -8.15 -0.44 -7.31
C LEU A 47 -8.14 -0.32 -8.84
N ILE A 48 -8.92 -1.15 -9.54
CA ILE A 48 -9.07 -1.08 -10.99
C ILE A 48 -9.74 0.24 -11.41
N GLY A 49 -10.74 0.70 -10.66
CA GLY A 49 -11.40 1.98 -10.89
C GLY A 49 -10.42 3.15 -10.85
N GLY A 50 -9.58 3.21 -9.80
CA GLY A 50 -8.53 4.24 -9.68
C GLY A 50 -7.51 4.17 -10.80
N LEU A 51 -7.04 2.97 -11.16
CA LEU A 51 -6.10 2.78 -12.26
C LEU A 51 -6.67 3.26 -13.60
N ARG A 52 -7.93 2.91 -13.92
CA ARG A 52 -8.59 3.33 -15.15
C ARG A 52 -8.81 4.84 -15.21
N ALA A 53 -9.20 5.46 -14.09
CA ALA A 53 -9.31 6.92 -14.00
C ALA A 53 -7.95 7.59 -14.26
N GLY A 54 -6.88 7.09 -13.65
CA GLY A 54 -5.50 7.53 -13.90
C GLY A 54 -5.10 7.40 -15.37
N MET A 55 -5.31 6.23 -15.98
CA MET A 55 -5.06 6.01 -17.40
C MET A 55 -5.85 6.98 -18.30
N GLY A 56 -7.07 7.34 -17.91
CA GLY A 56 -7.88 8.35 -18.58
C GLY A 56 -7.22 9.74 -18.58
N TYR A 57 -6.72 10.21 -17.42
CA TYR A 57 -6.02 11.50 -17.32
C TYR A 57 -4.78 11.59 -18.22
N VAL A 58 -4.08 10.46 -18.41
CA VAL A 58 -2.85 10.39 -19.22
C VAL A 58 -3.15 9.98 -20.68
N GLY A 59 -4.42 9.71 -21.03
CA GLY A 59 -4.82 9.32 -22.38
C GLY A 59 -4.21 8.01 -22.87
N CYS A 60 -4.11 7.01 -22.00
CA CYS A 60 -3.49 5.71 -22.29
C CYS A 60 -4.52 4.59 -22.41
N GLY A 61 -4.48 3.85 -23.53
CA GLY A 61 -5.40 2.72 -23.77
C GLY A 61 -4.94 1.39 -23.16
N SER A 62 -3.66 1.27 -22.80
CA SER A 62 -3.04 0.05 -22.28
C SER A 62 -2.02 0.36 -21.18
N LEU A 63 -1.62 -0.68 -20.43
CA LEU A 63 -0.57 -0.56 -19.42
C LEU A 63 0.79 -0.25 -20.03
N ASP A 64 1.06 -0.75 -21.24
CA ASP A 64 2.32 -0.47 -21.92
C ASP A 64 2.38 0.98 -22.37
N GLU A 65 1.27 1.53 -22.85
CA GLU A 65 1.18 2.97 -23.12
C GLU A 65 1.38 3.80 -21.85
N LEU A 66 0.75 3.40 -20.73
CA LEU A 66 0.91 4.11 -19.46
C LEU A 66 2.38 4.13 -19.02
N ARG A 67 3.07 3.00 -19.10
CA ARG A 67 4.49 2.87 -18.73
C ARG A 67 5.41 3.73 -19.61
N GLN A 68 5.05 3.93 -20.88
CA GLN A 68 5.86 4.68 -21.84
C GLN A 68 5.55 6.18 -21.87
N LYS A 69 4.27 6.57 -21.70
CA LYS A 69 3.79 7.95 -21.88
C LYS A 69 3.71 8.74 -20.58
N ALA A 70 3.50 8.07 -19.44
CA ALA A 70 3.30 8.77 -18.18
C ALA A 70 4.53 9.60 -17.80
N LYS A 71 4.28 10.85 -17.37
CA LYS A 71 5.29 11.75 -16.84
C LYS A 71 4.96 12.06 -15.40
N PHE A 72 5.97 12.02 -14.55
CA PHE A 72 5.86 12.38 -13.14
C PHE A 72 6.44 13.77 -12.91
N ILE A 73 5.87 14.48 -11.94
CA ILE A 73 6.42 15.72 -11.42
C ILE A 73 6.78 15.51 -9.94
N ARG A 74 7.90 16.09 -9.52
CA ARG A 74 8.29 16.09 -8.11
C ARG A 74 7.50 17.17 -7.38
N ILE A 75 6.89 16.81 -6.26
CA ILE A 75 6.18 17.73 -5.37
C ILE A 75 6.91 17.84 -4.03
N THR A 76 6.60 18.90 -3.28
CA THR A 76 7.05 19.09 -1.90
C THR A 76 6.11 18.39 -0.92
N SER A 77 6.49 18.31 0.36
CA SER A 77 5.59 17.82 1.42
C SER A 77 4.32 18.68 1.55
N ALA A 78 4.36 19.96 1.18
CA ALA A 78 3.18 20.81 1.13
C ALA A 78 2.24 20.39 -0.01
N GLY A 79 2.78 20.09 -1.19
CA GLY A 79 2.00 19.55 -2.32
C GLY A 79 1.38 18.18 -2.01
N LEU A 80 2.05 17.36 -1.18
CA LEU A 80 1.46 16.09 -0.71
C LEU A 80 0.25 16.34 0.19
N LYS A 81 0.35 17.29 1.14
CA LYS A 81 -0.79 17.68 1.99
C LYS A 81 -1.95 18.22 1.17
N GLU A 82 -1.66 19.05 0.17
CA GLU A 82 -2.63 19.59 -0.79
C GLU A 82 -3.30 18.49 -1.63
N SER A 83 -2.57 17.41 -1.95
CA SER A 83 -3.12 16.28 -2.73
C SER A 83 -4.12 15.43 -1.94
N HIS A 84 -4.01 15.40 -0.62
CA HIS A 84 -4.95 14.72 0.27
C HIS A 84 -6.17 15.62 0.56
N VAL A 85 -7.23 15.05 1.12
CA VAL A 85 -8.32 15.87 1.68
C VAL A 85 -7.76 16.75 2.79
N HIS A 86 -7.88 18.07 2.66
CA HIS A 86 -7.44 19.07 3.64
C HIS A 86 -8.54 20.13 3.87
N ASP A 87 -8.49 20.78 5.03
CA ASP A 87 -9.37 21.89 5.45
C ASP A 87 -10.88 21.60 5.48
N VAL A 88 -11.28 20.32 5.55
CA VAL A 88 -12.68 19.88 5.70
C VAL A 88 -12.81 18.70 6.66
N ILE A 89 -13.99 18.57 7.27
CA ILE A 89 -14.33 17.43 8.12
C ILE A 89 -14.97 16.34 7.26
N ILE A 90 -14.34 15.16 7.20
CA ILE A 90 -14.92 13.98 6.54
C ILE A 90 -16.04 13.43 7.43
N THR A 91 -17.27 13.45 6.93
CA THR A 91 -18.45 12.95 7.65
C THR A 91 -18.80 11.51 7.31
N LYS A 92 -18.31 11.00 6.18
CA LYS A 92 -18.49 9.63 5.71
C LYS A 92 -17.25 9.16 4.95
N GLU A 93 -16.77 7.97 5.27
CA GLU A 93 -15.62 7.38 4.60
C GLU A 93 -15.97 6.92 3.18
N ALA A 94 -15.03 7.14 2.26
CA ALA A 94 -15.09 6.60 0.91
C ALA A 94 -14.40 5.23 0.86
N PRO A 95 -14.89 4.29 0.03
CA PRO A 95 -14.34 2.92 -0.03
C PRO A 95 -12.90 2.86 -0.58
N ASN A 96 -12.42 3.93 -1.21
CA ASN A 96 -11.10 4.06 -1.83
C ASN A 96 -10.22 5.12 -1.16
N TYR A 97 -10.66 5.72 -0.06
CA TYR A 97 -9.89 6.76 0.63
C TYR A 97 -10.13 6.71 2.14
N GLN A 98 -9.06 6.35 2.87
CA GLN A 98 -9.02 6.33 4.31
C GLN A 98 -7.79 7.11 4.77
N ILE A 99 -7.98 7.93 5.80
CA ILE A 99 -6.90 8.70 6.40
C ILE A 99 -6.42 7.92 7.63
N ASP A 100 -5.32 7.19 7.48
CA ASP A 100 -4.59 6.58 8.60
C ASP A 100 -3.66 7.64 9.22
N TRP A 101 -4.21 8.54 10.04
CA TRP A 101 -3.42 9.36 10.97
C TRP A 101 -3.92 9.18 12.41
N LYS A 102 -4.01 7.92 12.87
CA LYS A 102 -4.02 7.60 14.29
C LYS A 102 -2.86 6.70 14.63
#